data_AF-A0A350DM52-F1
#
_entry.id   AF-A0A350DM52-F1
#
_cell.length_a   1.000
_cell.length_b   1.000
_cell.length_c   1.000
_cell.angle_alpha   90.00
_cell.angle_beta   90.00
_cell.angle_gamma   90.00
#
_symmetry.space_group_name_H-M   'P 1'
#
loop_
_entity.id
_entity.type
_entity.pdbx_description
1 polymer ?
#
loop_
_entity_poly.entity_id
_entity_poly.type
_entity_poly.pdbx_seq_one_letter_code
_entity_poly.pdbx_strand_id
1 'polypeptide(L)'
;SAKYVRHSRIAKDLEIPPELVEKYLMVTTDEIGDHINAEIDPNVQASWFGAAPPDLSLETRLRGDDWVYTYLLSFYEDPSRPWGANNLVLANAAMPHVLHNMQETLSEEEFESEVGDLVNFMAWMAEPVRHDRQVIGFFVILFLLVLLIPVYLLNKEFWKDVK
;
A
#
# COMPACT_ATOMS: atom_id res chain seq x y z
N SER A 1 4.30 3.38 10.57
CA SER A 1 5.01 2.08 10.58
C SER A 1 4.55 1.25 9.39
N ALA A 2 5.15 0.08 9.16
CA ALA A 2 4.68 -0.91 8.19
C ALA A 2 4.70 -2.31 8.82
N LYS A 3 3.91 -2.47 9.89
CA LYS A 3 4.00 -3.61 10.83
C LYS A 3 3.69 -4.98 10.24
N TYR A 4 3.07 -5.04 9.07
CA TYR A 4 2.73 -6.31 8.41
C TYR A 4 3.74 -6.72 7.34
N VAL A 5 4.74 -5.89 7.05
CA VAL A 5 5.79 -6.16 6.05
C VAL A 5 7.05 -6.63 6.77
N ARG A 6 7.73 -7.66 6.24
CA ARG A 6 9.02 -8.16 6.75
C ARG A 6 10.17 -7.68 5.88
N HIS A 7 11.32 -7.39 6.48
CA HIS A 7 12.53 -6.98 5.74
C HIS A 7 12.99 -8.04 4.72
N SER A 8 12.93 -9.31 5.10
CA SER A 8 13.23 -10.45 4.22
C SER A 8 12.38 -10.50 2.95
N ARG A 9 11.12 -10.05 3.04
CA ARG A 9 10.22 -10.01 1.88
C ARG A 9 10.62 -8.89 0.93
N ILE A 10 11.02 -7.74 1.45
CA ILE A 10 11.57 -6.62 0.65
C ILE A 10 12.82 -7.09 -0.11
N ALA A 11 13.77 -7.70 0.61
CA ALA A 11 15.01 -8.21 0.00
C ALA A 11 14.72 -9.17 -1.16
N LYS A 12 13.80 -10.12 -0.93
CA LYS A 12 13.45 -11.14 -1.91
C LYS A 12 12.68 -10.59 -3.11
N ASP A 13 11.62 -9.82 -2.87
CA ASP A 13 10.67 -9.43 -3.93
C ASP A 13 11.21 -8.26 -4.76
N LEU A 14 11.97 -7.35 -4.15
CA LEU A 14 12.58 -6.22 -4.86
C LEU A 14 14.01 -6.52 -5.32
N GLU A 15 14.47 -7.76 -5.16
CA GLU A 15 15.80 -8.22 -5.57
C GLU A 15 16.95 -7.38 -4.97
N ILE A 16 16.75 -6.86 -3.76
CA ILE A 16 17.75 -6.06 -3.05
C ILE A 16 18.67 -7.02 -2.28
N PRO A 17 20.01 -6.91 -2.46
CA PRO A 17 20.97 -7.66 -1.66
C PRO A 17 20.66 -7.56 -0.16
N PRO A 18 20.57 -8.68 0.59
CA PRO A 18 20.24 -8.67 2.01
C PRO A 18 21.15 -7.74 2.84
N GLU A 19 22.43 -7.67 2.49
CA GLU A 19 23.42 -6.79 3.12
C GLU A 19 23.02 -5.30 3.04
N LEU A 20 22.40 -4.87 1.94
CA LEU A 20 21.93 -3.49 1.78
C LEU A 20 20.66 -3.23 2.59
N VAL A 21 19.77 -4.23 2.67
CA VAL A 21 18.56 -4.15 3.50
C VAL A 21 18.93 -4.04 4.97
N GLU A 22 19.87 -4.87 5.44
CA GLU A 22 20.38 -4.82 6.80
C GLU A 22 21.06 -3.48 7.10
N LYS A 23 21.89 -2.98 6.18
CA LYS A 23 22.64 -1.74 6.40
C LYS A 23 21.78 -0.47 6.37
N TYR A 24 20.80 -0.40 5.46
CA TYR A 24 20.08 0.86 5.18
C TYR A 24 18.60 0.85 5.59
N LEU A 25 17.97 -0.32 5.69
CA LEU A 25 16.53 -0.42 5.95
C LEU A 25 16.20 -0.94 7.35
N MET A 26 17.07 -1.74 7.96
CA MET A 26 16.90 -2.26 9.32
C MET A 26 17.42 -1.27 10.37
N VAL A 27 16.67 -0.19 10.59
CA VAL A 27 17.05 0.85 11.56
C VAL A 27 16.61 0.50 12.99
N THR A 28 15.53 -0.28 13.13
CA THR A 28 14.86 -0.56 14.41
C THR A 28 14.86 -2.04 14.79
N THR A 29 15.54 -2.91 14.04
CA THR A 29 15.57 -4.36 14.29
C THR A 29 16.91 -4.94 13.92
N ASP A 30 17.28 -6.04 14.60
CA ASP A 30 18.50 -6.79 14.37
C ASP A 30 18.31 -7.99 13.41
N GLU A 31 17.06 -8.43 13.17
CA GLU A 31 16.76 -9.63 12.37
C GLU A 31 16.02 -9.30 11.07
N ILE A 32 16.53 -9.80 9.94
CA ILE A 32 15.87 -9.63 8.62
C ILE A 32 14.48 -10.29 8.55
N GLY A 33 14.20 -11.22 9.46
CA GLY A 33 12.89 -11.83 9.63
C GLY A 33 11.84 -10.88 10.20
N ASP A 34 12.24 -9.80 10.85
CA ASP A 34 11.34 -8.93 11.60
C ASP A 34 10.51 -7.99 10.74
N HIS A 35 9.49 -7.45 11.38
CA HIS A 35 8.57 -6.48 10.82
C HIS A 35 9.06 -5.04 10.96
N ILE A 36 8.62 -4.17 10.05
CA ILE A 36 8.95 -2.75 10.08
C ILE A 36 8.14 -2.04 11.17
N ASN A 37 8.76 -1.91 12.34
CA ASN A 37 8.19 -1.22 13.49
C ASN A 37 8.83 0.15 13.68
N ALA A 38 8.00 1.14 14.03
CA ALA A 38 8.48 2.47 14.40
C ALA A 38 8.98 2.54 15.85
N GLU A 39 8.68 1.51 16.67
CA GLU A 39 9.08 1.38 18.09
C GLU A 39 8.75 2.58 19.00
N ILE A 40 7.80 3.43 18.59
CA ILE A 40 7.36 4.60 19.38
C ILE A 40 5.95 4.35 19.91
N ASP A 41 5.71 4.71 21.18
CA ASP A 41 4.40 4.65 21.83
C ASP A 41 3.38 5.57 21.12
N PRO A 42 2.17 5.08 20.76
CA PRO A 42 1.16 5.87 20.06
C PRO A 42 0.73 7.15 20.81
N ASN A 43 0.73 7.15 22.14
CA ASN A 43 0.37 8.32 22.94
C ASN A 43 1.43 9.42 22.81
N VAL A 44 2.70 9.02 22.76
CA VAL A 44 3.81 9.95 22.51
C VAL A 44 3.68 10.54 21.11
N GLN A 45 3.38 9.73 20.10
CA GLN A 45 3.15 10.22 18.75
C GLN A 45 1.97 11.19 18.68
N ALA A 46 0.85 10.87 19.33
CA ALA A 46 -0.30 11.75 19.40
C ALA A 46 0.01 13.08 20.09
N SER A 47 0.90 13.08 21.09
CA SER A 47 1.35 14.32 21.74
C SER A 47 2.14 15.25 20.80
N TRP A 48 2.86 14.68 19.83
CA TRP A 48 3.66 15.44 18.86
C TRP A 48 2.84 15.92 17.66
N PHE A 49 1.97 15.06 17.12
CA PHE A 49 1.28 15.31 15.85
C PHE A 49 -0.22 15.62 16.02
N GLY A 50 -0.73 15.61 17.25
CA GLY A 50 -2.17 15.74 17.57
C GLY A 50 -2.95 14.44 17.38
N ALA A 51 -2.47 13.52 16.55
CA ALA A 51 -2.99 12.17 16.38
C ALA A 51 -1.83 11.20 16.09
N ALA A 52 -1.96 9.95 16.50
CA ALA A 52 -0.95 8.94 16.17
C ALA A 52 -0.97 8.67 14.65
N PRO A 53 0.19 8.73 13.96
CA PRO A 53 0.27 8.37 12.56
C PRO A 53 -0.23 6.94 12.31
N PRO A 54 -1.01 6.70 11.25
CA PRO A 54 -1.51 5.36 10.94
C PRO A 54 -0.37 4.41 10.52
N ASP A 55 -0.67 3.11 10.58
CA ASP A 55 0.19 2.10 9.97
C ASP A 55 -0.05 2.08 8.45
N LEU A 56 1.04 2.14 7.68
CA LEU A 56 0.98 2.29 6.23
C LEU A 56 0.94 0.96 5.48
N SER A 57 1.06 -0.19 6.18
CA SER A 57 1.12 -1.49 5.49
C SER A 57 -0.11 -1.79 4.64
N LEU A 58 -1.28 -1.23 4.97
CA LEU A 58 -2.55 -1.55 4.31
C LEU A 58 -3.31 -0.31 3.82
N GLU A 59 -2.70 0.88 3.88
CA GLU A 59 -3.43 2.13 3.63
C GLU A 59 -3.93 2.24 2.18
N THR A 60 -3.11 1.80 1.22
CA THR A 60 -3.46 1.70 -0.21
C THR A 60 -4.62 0.74 -0.45
N ARG A 61 -4.71 -0.37 0.30
CA ARG A 61 -5.85 -1.29 0.23
C ARG A 61 -7.11 -0.74 0.90
N LEU A 62 -6.95 0.05 1.96
CA LEU A 62 -8.06 0.64 2.70
C LEU A 62 -8.73 1.78 1.93
N ARG A 63 -7.93 2.66 1.31
CA ARG A 63 -8.42 3.89 0.65
C ARG A 63 -8.36 3.86 -0.87
N GLY A 64 -7.53 2.99 -1.45
CA GLY A 64 -7.25 2.91 -2.88
C GLY A 64 -5.91 3.56 -3.25
N ASP A 65 -5.21 2.96 -4.21
CA ASP A 65 -3.91 3.42 -4.72
C ASP A 65 -4.03 4.89 -5.22
N ASP A 66 -5.05 5.19 -6.03
CA ASP A 66 -5.33 6.54 -6.56
C ASP A 66 -5.63 7.57 -5.47
N TRP A 67 -6.26 7.16 -4.37
CA TRP A 67 -6.56 8.07 -3.26
C TRP A 67 -5.26 8.50 -2.57
N VAL A 68 -4.35 7.56 -2.33
CA VAL A 68 -3.05 7.85 -1.70
C VAL A 68 -2.18 8.69 -2.62
N TYR A 69 -2.16 8.38 -3.92
CA TYR A 69 -1.49 9.19 -4.94
C TYR A 69 -1.98 10.64 -4.95
N THR A 70 -3.29 10.83 -5.09
CA THR A 70 -3.90 12.17 -5.09
C THR A 70 -3.65 12.89 -3.76
N TYR A 71 -3.70 12.18 -2.62
CA TYR A 71 -3.42 12.76 -1.31
C TYR A 71 -1.99 13.31 -1.25
N LEU A 72 -0.99 12.59 -1.73
CA LEU A 72 0.41 13.04 -1.70
C LEU A 72 0.69 14.22 -2.65
N LEU A 73 -0.03 14.31 -3.78
CA LEU A 73 0.11 15.42 -4.73
C LEU A 73 -0.63 16.70 -4.32
N SER A 74 -1.69 16.60 -3.53
CA SER A 74 -2.63 17.71 -3.32
C SER A 74 -2.39 18.54 -2.06
N PHE A 75 -1.14 18.58 -1.59
CA PHE A 75 -0.74 19.48 -0.52
C PHE A 75 -0.58 20.91 -1.04
N TYR A 76 -1.07 21.87 -0.25
CA TYR A 76 -0.94 23.29 -0.53
C TYR A 76 -0.63 24.07 0.74
N GLU A 77 -0.02 25.24 0.59
CA GLU A 77 0.32 26.10 1.72
C GLU A 77 -0.94 26.70 2.38
N ASP A 78 -1.02 26.55 3.69
CA ASP A 78 -2.10 27.08 4.51
C ASP A 78 -1.54 27.53 5.86
N PRO A 79 -1.20 28.84 6.00
CA PRO A 79 -0.65 29.38 7.23
C PRO A 79 -1.59 29.28 8.44
N SER A 80 -2.89 28.99 8.24
CA SER A 80 -3.84 28.80 9.34
C SER A 80 -3.67 27.45 10.05
N ARG A 81 -2.96 26.50 9.42
CA ARG A 81 -2.74 25.15 9.94
C ARG A 81 -1.47 25.09 10.79
N PRO A 82 -1.40 24.19 11.79
CA PRO A 82 -0.22 24.03 12.64
C PRO A 82 1.09 23.80 11.89
N TRP A 83 1.01 23.16 10.71
CA TRP A 83 2.17 22.80 9.88
C TRP A 83 2.32 23.68 8.64
N GLY A 84 1.56 24.77 8.53
CA GLY A 84 1.60 25.66 7.36
C GLY A 84 1.13 25.03 6.05
N ALA A 85 0.55 23.84 6.09
CA ALA A 85 0.07 23.11 4.93
C ALA A 85 -1.29 22.44 5.20
N ASN A 86 -2.06 22.26 4.15
CA ASN A 86 -3.33 21.55 4.15
C ASN A 86 -3.46 20.70 2.86
N ASN A 87 -4.56 19.96 2.73
CA ASN A 87 -4.73 19.00 1.65
C ASN A 87 -6.13 19.09 1.04
N LEU A 88 -6.23 18.97 -0.29
CA LEU A 88 -7.51 19.06 -1.00
C LEU A 88 -8.37 17.78 -0.86
N VAL A 89 -7.74 16.61 -0.71
CA VAL A 89 -8.43 15.32 -0.54
C VAL A 89 -8.87 15.10 0.91
N LEU A 90 -8.02 15.47 1.86
CA LEU A 90 -8.28 15.35 3.30
C LEU A 90 -8.25 16.72 3.96
N ALA A 91 -9.41 17.33 4.10
CA ALA A 91 -9.55 18.60 4.77
C ALA A 91 -9.00 18.53 6.21
N ASN A 92 -8.22 19.54 6.59
CA ASN A 92 -7.60 19.64 7.91
C ASN A 92 -6.65 18.48 8.22
N ALA A 93 -5.88 18.03 7.24
CA ALA A 93 -4.81 17.06 7.45
C ALA A 93 -3.91 17.51 8.63
N ALA A 94 -3.60 16.57 9.52
CA ALA A 94 -2.73 16.77 10.67
C ALA A 94 -1.28 16.39 10.33
N MET A 95 -0.87 16.64 9.08
CA MET A 95 0.39 16.19 8.50
C MET A 95 1.07 17.35 7.78
N PRO A 96 2.39 17.56 7.97
CA PRO A 96 3.15 18.51 7.15
C PRO A 96 3.30 17.99 5.71
N HIS A 97 3.63 18.89 4.78
CA HIS A 97 3.94 18.47 3.41
C HIS A 97 5.35 17.84 3.34
N VAL A 98 5.42 16.52 3.50
CA VAL A 98 6.68 15.76 3.59
C VAL A 98 7.50 15.80 2.30
N LEU A 99 6.84 15.97 1.14
CA LEU A 99 7.48 15.95 -0.17
C LEU A 99 7.76 17.36 -0.73
N HIS A 100 7.66 18.40 0.10
CA HIS A 100 7.82 19.79 -0.32
C HIS A 100 9.14 20.05 -1.08
N ASN A 101 10.27 19.59 -0.54
CA ASN A 101 11.56 19.77 -1.21
C ASN A 101 11.64 19.04 -2.56
N MET A 102 11.01 17.86 -2.69
CA MET A 102 10.94 17.15 -3.97
C MET A 102 10.09 17.93 -4.98
N GLN A 103 8.95 18.45 -4.54
CA GLN A 103 8.06 19.25 -5.37
C GLN A 103 8.72 20.56 -5.84
N GLU A 104 9.57 21.19 -5.03
CA GLU A 104 10.29 22.41 -5.42
C GLU A 104 11.47 22.14 -6.37
N THR A 105 12.09 20.97 -6.29
CA THR A 105 13.34 20.66 -7.02
C THR A 105 13.10 19.95 -8.35
N LEU A 106 12.03 19.17 -8.46
CA LEU A 106 11.70 18.38 -9.63
C LEU A 106 10.77 19.15 -10.58
N SER A 107 10.73 18.74 -11.85
CA SER A 107 9.63 19.13 -12.73
C SER A 107 8.32 18.47 -12.26
N GLU A 108 7.18 19.02 -12.68
CA GLU A 108 5.86 18.48 -12.33
C GLU A 108 5.70 17.01 -12.74
N GLU A 109 6.14 16.66 -13.95
CA GLU A 109 6.08 15.29 -14.48
C GLU A 109 6.98 14.33 -13.68
N GLU A 110 8.19 14.75 -13.33
CA GLU A 110 9.11 13.95 -12.51
C GLU A 110 8.56 13.75 -11.09
N PHE A 111 8.00 14.81 -10.49
CA PHE A 111 7.38 14.73 -9.18
C PHE A 111 6.20 13.76 -9.16
N GLU A 112 5.31 13.85 -10.15
CA GLU A 112 4.21 12.91 -10.33
C GLU A 112 4.70 11.47 -10.49
N SER A 113 5.74 11.24 -11.29
CA SER A 113 6.34 9.92 -11.46
C SER A 113 6.90 9.35 -10.15
N GLU A 114 7.68 10.15 -9.40
CA GLU A 114 8.29 9.73 -8.13
C GLU A 114 7.23 9.43 -7.05
N VAL A 115 6.17 10.24 -6.99
CA VAL A 115 5.01 9.95 -6.12
C VAL A 115 4.31 8.68 -6.57
N GLY A 116 4.21 8.43 -7.87
CA GLY A 116 3.69 7.19 -8.45
C GLY A 116 4.48 5.97 -7.99
N ASP A 117 5.81 6.03 -8.04
CA ASP A 117 6.69 4.95 -7.61
C ASP A 117 6.60 4.69 -6.10
N LEU A 118 6.49 5.75 -5.28
CA LEU A 118 6.25 5.62 -3.86
C LEU A 118 4.92 4.90 -3.57
N VAL A 119 3.84 5.29 -4.26
CA VAL A 119 2.53 4.65 -4.10
C VAL A 119 2.54 3.22 -4.62
N ASN A 120 3.24 2.94 -5.72
CA ASN A 120 3.43 1.58 -6.23
C ASN A 120 4.11 0.70 -5.19
N PHE A 121 5.13 1.21 -4.50
CA PHE A 121 5.76 0.50 -3.39
C PHE A 121 4.77 0.25 -2.23
N MET A 122 3.96 1.25 -1.86
CA MET A 122 2.90 1.08 -0.85
C MET A 122 1.82 0.08 -1.27
N ALA A 123 1.47 0.03 -2.56
CA ALA A 123 0.52 -0.92 -3.11
C ALA A 123 1.07 -2.35 -3.09
N TRP A 124 2.36 -2.52 -3.39
CA TRP A 124 3.08 -3.78 -3.21
C TRP A 124 3.11 -4.21 -1.73
N MET A 125 3.41 -3.29 -0.80
CA MET A 125 3.39 -3.61 0.64
C MET A 125 2.04 -4.15 1.12
N ALA A 126 0.94 -3.56 0.63
CA ALA A 126 -0.40 -4.00 0.98
C ALA A 126 -0.81 -5.31 0.30
N GLU A 127 -0.17 -5.67 -0.81
CA GLU A 127 -0.50 -6.87 -1.56
C GLU A 127 0.68 -7.47 -2.37
N PRO A 128 1.67 -8.10 -1.70
CA PRO A 128 2.90 -8.55 -2.34
C PRO A 128 2.67 -9.72 -3.32
N VAL A 129 1.54 -10.42 -3.24
CA VAL A 129 1.16 -11.56 -4.10
C VAL A 129 0.13 -11.18 -5.17
N ARG A 130 -0.01 -9.88 -5.49
CA ARG A 130 -1.03 -9.36 -6.42
C ARG A 130 -0.98 -10.03 -7.78
N HIS A 131 0.23 -10.18 -8.34
CA HIS A 131 0.44 -10.81 -9.64
C HIS A 131 0.02 -12.30 -9.61
N ASP A 132 0.54 -13.07 -8.65
CA ASP A 132 0.23 -14.50 -8.51
C ASP A 132 -1.27 -14.75 -8.35
N ARG A 133 -1.95 -13.92 -7.53
CA ARG A 133 -3.40 -14.01 -7.33
C ARG A 133 -4.16 -13.80 -8.64
N GLN A 134 -3.78 -12.82 -9.45
CA GLN A 134 -4.45 -12.53 -10.72
C GLN A 134 -4.25 -13.66 -11.72
N VAL A 135 -3.02 -14.19 -11.84
CA VAL A 135 -2.70 -15.31 -12.73
C VAL A 135 -3.47 -16.56 -12.33
N ILE A 136 -3.41 -16.95 -11.05
CA ILE A 136 -4.15 -18.11 -10.54
C ILE A 136 -5.66 -17.88 -10.70
N GLY A 137 -6.16 -16.69 -10.40
CA GLY A 137 -7.56 -16.31 -10.54
C GLY A 137 -8.08 -16.52 -11.96
N PHE A 138 -7.32 -16.14 -12.98
CA PHE A 138 -7.67 -16.39 -14.37
C PHE A 138 -7.88 -17.88 -14.66
N PHE A 139 -6.94 -18.74 -14.23
CA PHE A 139 -7.05 -20.19 -14.43
C PHE A 139 -8.21 -20.80 -13.64
N VAL A 140 -8.48 -20.31 -12.42
CA VAL A 140 -9.62 -20.76 -11.62
C VAL A 140 -10.94 -20.41 -12.31
N ILE A 141 -11.09 -19.20 -12.85
CA ILE A 141 -12.30 -18.81 -13.59
C ILE A 141 -12.47 -19.67 -14.85
N LEU A 142 -11.39 -19.90 -15.59
CA LEU A 142 -11.41 -20.79 -16.76
C LEU A 142 -11.87 -22.21 -16.40
N PHE A 143 -11.30 -22.77 -15.33
CA PHE A 143 -11.69 -24.08 -14.82
C PHE A 143 -13.17 -24.13 -14.42
N LEU A 144 -13.66 -23.12 -13.69
CA LEU A 144 -15.06 -23.03 -13.28
C LEU A 144 -16.02 -22.91 -14.47
N LEU A 145 -15.65 -22.17 -15.52
CA LEU A 145 -16.44 -22.08 -16.75
C LEU A 145 -16.54 -23.42 -17.47
N VAL A 146 -15.44 -24.18 -17.54
CA VAL A 146 -15.43 -25.52 -18.12
C VAL A 146 -16.25 -26.48 -17.25
N LEU A 147 -16.08 -26.45 -15.93
CA LEU A 147 -16.82 -27.28 -14.97
C LEU A 147 -18.32 -26.98 -14.97
N LEU A 148 -18.71 -25.73 -15.27
CA LEU A 148 -20.12 -25.34 -15.40
C LEU A 148 -20.85 -26.20 -16.44
N ILE A 149 -20.18 -26.62 -17.51
CA ILE A 149 -20.79 -27.41 -18.60
C ILE A 149 -21.30 -28.77 -18.10
N PRO A 150 -20.47 -29.69 -17.56
CA PRO A 150 -20.96 -30.96 -17.05
C PRO A 150 -21.89 -30.79 -15.86
N VAL A 151 -21.68 -29.80 -14.98
CA VAL A 151 -22.59 -29.53 -13.86
C VAL A 151 -23.98 -29.12 -14.35
N TYR A 152 -24.05 -28.26 -15.36
CA TYR A 152 -25.31 -27.85 -15.98
C TYR A 152 -26.02 -29.02 -16.69
N LEU A 153 -25.28 -29.83 -17.46
CA LEU A 153 -25.83 -31.02 -18.11
C LEU A 153 -26.36 -32.04 -17.10
N LEU A 154 -25.61 -32.27 -16.02
CA LEU A 154 -26.01 -33.15 -14.92
C LEU A 154 -27.29 -32.64 -14.26
N ASN A 155 -27.36 -31.35 -13.94
CA ASN A 155 -28.55 -30.74 -13.38
C ASN A 155 -29.76 -30.86 -14.31
N LYS A 156 -29.57 -30.69 -15.63
CA LYS A 156 -30.64 -30.87 -16.61
C LYS A 156 -31.19 -32.30 -16.62
N GLU A 157 -30.32 -33.31 -16.50
CA GLU A 157 -30.76 -34.72 -16.48
C GLU A 157 -31.48 -35.08 -15.18
N PHE A 158 -30.98 -34.64 -14.01
CA PHE A 158 -31.61 -34.91 -12.72
C PHE A 158 -33.04 -34.36 -12.60
N TRP A 159 -33.31 -33.19 -13.19
CA TRP A 159 -34.61 -32.53 -13.09
C TRP A 159 -35.60 -32.94 -14.17
N LYS A 160 -35.21 -33.86 -15.06
CA LYS A 160 -36.05 -34.33 -16.16
C LYS A 160 -37.28 -35.11 -15.67
N ASP A 161 -37.18 -35.83 -14.56
CA ASP A 161 -38.25 -36.68 -14.03
C ASP A 161 -39.18 -35.95 -13.04
N VAL A 162 -38.86 -34.70 -12.69
CA VAL A 162 -39.62 -33.88 -11.72
C VAL A 162 -40.48 -32.82 -12.43
N LYS A 163 -40.14 -32.45 -13.67
CA LYS A 163 -40.92 -31.54 -14.53
C LYS A 163 -41.82 -32.31 -15.47
#